data_AF-A0A515KGM0-F1
#
_entry.id   AF-A0A515KGM0-F1
#
_cell.length_a   1.000
_cell.length_b   1.000
_cell.length_c   1.000
_cell.angle_alpha   90.00
_cell.angle_beta   90.00
_cell.angle_gamma   90.00
#
_symmetry.space_group_name_H-M   'P 1'
#
loop_
_entity.id
_entity.type
_entity.pdbx_description
1 polymer ?
#
loop_
_entity_poly.entity_id
_entity_poly.type
_entity_poly.pdbx_seq_one_letter_code
_entity_poly.pdbx_strand_id
1 'polypeptide(L)'
;MRKLITSPWSDDETSRLKKLVMEGASPARCSAALNKPISSITIRARKLGLPLIGKRAARANYRAKLADAERALPRGAQRNDGSYV
;
A
#
# COMPACT_ATOMS: atom_id res chain seq x y z
N MET A 1 22.85 -20.76 8.08
CA MET A 1 22.79 -19.31 7.78
C MET A 1 21.76 -19.08 6.67
N ARG A 2 20.73 -18.24 6.87
CA ARG A 2 19.79 -17.87 5.79
C ARG A 2 20.54 -16.98 4.79
N LYS A 3 20.72 -17.44 3.55
CA LYS A 3 21.31 -16.66 2.46
C LYS A 3 20.42 -15.45 2.22
N LEU A 4 20.90 -14.24 2.51
CA LEU A 4 20.21 -13.02 2.12
C LEU A 4 20.30 -12.93 0.59
N ILE A 5 19.24 -13.36 -0.08
CA ILE A 5 19.13 -13.19 -1.54
C ILE A 5 18.95 -11.68 -1.77
N THR A 6 20.06 -10.99 -2.02
CA THR A 6 20.07 -9.59 -2.42
C THR A 6 19.70 -9.52 -3.89
N SER A 7 18.40 -9.65 -4.19
CA SER A 7 17.90 -9.37 -5.53
C SER A 7 18.13 -7.88 -5.84
N PRO A 8 18.81 -7.55 -6.96
CA PRO A 8 19.03 -6.16 -7.37
C PRO A 8 17.69 -5.45 -7.58
N TRP A 9 17.68 -4.13 -7.40
CA TRP A 9 16.51 -3.31 -7.68
C TRP A 9 16.43 -3.01 -9.18
N SER A 10 15.36 -3.46 -9.82
CA SER A 10 15.03 -3.01 -11.18
C SER A 10 14.43 -1.60 -11.17
N ASP A 11 14.53 -0.90 -12.30
CA ASP A 11 13.88 0.40 -12.51
C ASP A 11 12.35 0.29 -12.43
N ASP A 12 11.79 -0.83 -12.88
CA ASP A 12 10.36 -1.11 -12.76
C ASP A 12 9.92 -1.23 -11.30
N GLU A 13 10.71 -1.93 -10.48
CA GLU A 13 10.46 -2.08 -9.05
C GLU A 13 10.57 -0.74 -8.32
N THR A 14 11.55 0.08 -8.73
CA THR A 14 11.76 1.42 -8.19
C THR A 14 10.57 2.33 -8.52
N SER A 15 10.05 2.25 -9.75
CA SER A 15 8.88 3.00 -10.19
C SER A 15 7.60 2.55 -9.47
N ARG A 16 7.41 1.24 -9.29
CA ARG A 16 6.29 0.70 -8.48
C ARG A 16 6.38 1.13 -7.02
N LEU A 17 7.58 1.13 -6.43
CA LEU A 17 7.77 1.61 -5.06
C LEU A 17 7.35 3.07 -4.91
N LYS A 18 7.74 3.95 -5.85
CA LYS A 18 7.34 5.37 -5.82
C LYS A 18 5.82 5.52 -5.85
N LYS A 19 5.13 4.80 -6.75
CA LYS A 19 3.65 4.80 -6.83
C LYS A 19 3.01 4.40 -5.50
N LEU A 20 3.47 3.30 -4.92
CA LEU A 20 2.96 2.80 -3.63
C LEU A 20 3.19 3.81 -2.49
N VAL A 21 4.33 4.48 -2.46
CA VAL A 21 4.61 5.52 -1.44
C VAL A 21 3.65 6.70 -1.61
N MET A 22 3.43 7.19 -2.84
CA MET A 22 2.48 8.26 -3.13
C MET A 22 1.03 7.89 -2.76
N GLU A 23 0.65 6.63 -2.94
CA GLU A 23 -0.66 6.11 -2.53
C GLU A 23 -0.84 6.06 -0.99
N GLY A 24 0.26 6.24 -0.23
CA GLY A 24 0.30 6.11 1.22
C GLY A 24 0.35 4.67 1.69
N ALA A 25 0.89 3.75 0.88
CA ALA A 25 1.01 2.35 1.24
C ALA A 25 1.96 2.16 2.43
N SER A 26 1.60 1.24 3.33
CA SER A 26 2.46 0.85 4.44
C SER A 26 3.65 0.01 3.96
N PRO A 27 4.73 -0.12 4.76
CA PRO A 27 5.86 -0.98 4.42
C PRO A 27 5.48 -2.45 4.20
N ALA A 28 4.45 -2.94 4.92
CA ALA A 28 3.95 -4.31 4.75
C ALA A 28 3.25 -4.49 3.39
N ARG A 29 2.45 -3.50 2.96
CA ARG A 29 1.80 -3.52 1.65
C ARG A 29 2.82 -3.45 0.51
N CYS A 30 3.87 -2.64 0.66
CA CYS A 30 4.97 -2.59 -0.29
C CYS A 30 5.72 -3.93 -0.39
N SER A 31 5.93 -4.59 0.76
CA SER A 31 6.57 -5.91 0.81
C SER A 31 5.77 -6.97 0.08
N ALA A 32 4.45 -7.01 0.29
CA ALA A 32 3.56 -7.92 -0.44
C ALA A 32 3.54 -7.63 -1.95
N ALA A 33 3.53 -6.35 -2.35
CA ALA A 33 3.45 -5.96 -3.76
C ALA A 33 4.75 -6.17 -4.55
N LEU A 34 5.91 -6.00 -3.91
CA LEU A 34 7.23 -6.11 -4.56
C LEU A 34 7.93 -7.44 -4.27
N ASN A 35 7.34 -8.30 -3.44
CA ASN A 35 7.91 -9.55 -2.96
C ASN A 35 9.35 -9.40 -2.42
N LYS A 36 9.63 -8.27 -1.76
CA LYS A 36 10.93 -7.94 -1.16
C LYS A 36 10.80 -7.69 0.34
N PRO A 37 11.87 -7.91 1.12
CA PRO A 37 11.84 -7.72 2.57
C PRO A 37 11.63 -6.25 2.93
N ILE A 38 10.84 -6.02 3.99
CA ILE A 38 10.48 -4.68 4.51
C ILE A 38 11.71 -3.81 4.76
N SER A 39 12.80 -4.39 5.28
CA SER A 39 14.06 -3.67 5.54
C SER A 39 14.66 -3.09 4.26
N SER A 40 14.75 -3.88 3.19
CA SER A 40 15.26 -3.43 1.88
C SER A 40 14.40 -2.31 1.30
N ILE A 41 13.08 -2.46 1.40
CA ILE A 41 12.12 -1.45 0.92
C ILE A 41 12.27 -0.15 1.70
N THR A 42 12.38 -0.22 3.03
CA THR A 42 12.52 0.96 3.89
C THR A 42 13.83 1.70 3.59
N ILE A 43 14.93 0.96 3.39
CA ILE A 43 16.22 1.52 2.99
C ILE A 43 16.12 2.18 1.61
N ARG A 44 15.51 1.51 0.63
CA ARG A 44 15.34 2.05 -0.73
C ARG A 44 14.48 3.30 -0.72
N ALA A 45 13.36 3.30 0.00
CA ALA A 45 12.45 4.43 0.15
C ALA A 45 13.18 5.66 0.75
N ARG A 46 13.99 5.45 1.80
CA ARG A 46 14.85 6.51 2.37
C ARG A 46 15.88 7.03 1.37
N LYS A 47 16.55 6.14 0.62
CA LYS A 47 17.51 6.53 -0.43
C LYS A 47 16.88 7.35 -1.56
N LEU A 48 15.59 7.13 -1.83
CA LEU A 48 14.82 7.89 -2.83
C LEU A 48 14.23 9.20 -2.27
N GLY A 49 14.47 9.53 -0.99
CA GLY A 49 13.90 10.71 -0.34
C GLY A 49 12.41 10.60 -0.04
N LEU A 50 11.83 9.40 -0.12
CA LEU A 50 10.40 9.13 0.01
C LEU A 50 10.16 8.19 1.19
N PRO A 51 10.25 8.66 2.45
CA PRO A 51 10.08 7.80 3.61
C PRO A 51 8.66 7.21 3.65
N LEU A 52 8.58 5.90 3.90
CA LEU A 52 7.29 5.22 4.06
C LEU A 52 6.58 5.68 5.32
N ILE A 53 5.27 5.90 5.20
CA ILE A 53 4.42 6.28 6.32
C ILE A 53 4.35 5.12 7.33
N GLY A 54 4.45 5.43 8.62
CA GLY A 54 4.31 4.45 9.69
C GLY A 54 2.95 3.76 9.69
N LYS A 55 2.87 2.51 10.20
CA LYS A 55 1.66 1.68 10.16
C LYS A 55 0.39 2.38 10.68
N ARG A 56 0.50 3.17 11.76
CA ARG A 56 -0.63 3.90 12.36
C ARG A 56 -1.18 4.97 11.40
N ALA A 57 -0.31 5.80 10.86
CA ALA A 57 -0.69 6.86 9.92
C ALA A 57 -1.22 6.27 8.59
N ALA A 58 -0.62 5.18 8.08
CA ALA A 58 -1.15 4.49 6.90
C ALA A 58 -2.58 3.96 7.12
N ARG A 59 -2.88 3.42 8.31
CA ARG A 59 -4.22 2.94 8.65
C ARG A 59 -5.23 4.09 8.82
N ALA A 60 -4.81 5.22 9.37
CA ALA A 60 -5.63 6.43 9.46
C ALA A 60 -5.99 6.94 8.05
N ASN A 61 -5.01 7.06 7.15
CA ASN A 61 -5.24 7.48 5.76
C ASN A 61 -6.18 6.53 5.03
N TYR A 62 -6.03 5.21 5.21
CA TYR A 62 -6.93 4.23 4.61
C TYR A 62 -8.37 4.38 5.12
N ARG A 63 -8.56 4.57 6.43
CA ARG A 63 -9.88 4.81 7.03
C ARG A 63 -10.51 6.11 6.56
N ALA A 64 -9.72 7.18 6.44
CA ALA A 64 -10.19 8.45 5.90
C ALA A 64 -10.69 8.27 4.46
N LYS A 65 -9.89 7.61 3.59
CA LYS A 65 -10.32 7.29 2.22
C LYS A 65 -11.61 6.47 2.17
N LEU A 66 -11.80 5.50 3.08
CA LEU A 66 -13.04 4.73 3.17
C LEU A 66 -14.23 5.60 3.61
N ALA A 67 -14.04 6.47 4.60
CA ALA A 67 -15.09 7.35 5.08
C ALA A 67 -15.50 8.40 4.01
N ASP A 68 -14.52 8.95 3.29
CA ASP A 68 -14.77 9.85 2.16
C ASP A 68 -15.52 9.12 1.03
N ALA A 69 -15.12 7.88 0.72
CA ALA A 69 -15.81 7.06 -0.27
C ALA A 69 -17.25 6.73 0.17
N GLU A 70 -17.47 6.39 1.45
CA GLU A 70 -18.80 6.14 2.01
C GLU A 70 -19.69 7.39 1.97
N ARG A 71 -19.12 8.57 2.25
CA ARG A 71 -19.83 9.85 2.15
C ARG A 71 -20.18 10.22 0.71
N ALA A 72 -19.32 9.87 -0.24
CA ALA A 72 -19.52 10.14 -1.67
C ALA A 72 -20.57 9.22 -2.30
N LEU A 73 -20.91 8.09 -1.67
CA LEU A 73 -21.99 7.24 -2.15
C LEU A 73 -23.36 7.91 -1.93
N PRO A 74 -24.22 7.99 -2.95
CA PRO A 74 -25.58 8.45 -2.74
C PRO A 74 -26.27 7.50 -1.77
N ARG A 75 -26.85 8.03 -0.69
CA ARG A 75 -27.68 7.30 0.26
C ARG A 75 -28.94 6.82 -0.45
N GLY A 76 -28.83 5.72 -1.19
CA GLY A 76 -29.88 5.21 -2.07
C GLY A 76 -29.50 3.99 -2.90
N ALA A 77 -28.21 3.63 -2.99
CA ALA A 77 -27.78 2.35 -3.57
C ALA A 77 -27.98 1.19 -2.57
N GLN A 78 -29.23 0.95 -2.18
CA GLN A 78 -29.64 -0.28 -1.51
C GLN A 78 -29.34 -1.42 -2.48
N ARG A 79 -28.38 -2.30 -2.14
CA ARG A 79 -28.22 -3.57 -2.85
C ARG A 79 -29.47 -4.38 -2.57
N ASN A 80 -30.41 -4.36 -3.50
CA ASN A 80 -31.50 -5.32 -3.59
C ASN A 80 -30.89 -6.56 -4.25
N ASP A 81 -30.05 -7.31 -3.54
CA ASP A 81 -29.77 -8.69 -3.90
C ASP A 81 -30.99 -9.52 -3.50
N GLY A 82 -32.06 -9.37 -4.28
CA GLY A 82 -33.26 -10.17 -4.18
C GLY A 82 -32.93 -11.64 -4.35
N SER A 83 -32.59 -12.30 -3.26
CA SER A 83 -32.60 -13.75 -3.17
C SER A 83 -34.06 -14.17 -3.04
N TYR A 84 -34.67 -14.57 -4.15
CA TYR A 84 -35.81 -15.48 -4.15
C TYR A 84 -35.40 -16.80 -4.80
N VAL A 85 -35.76 -17.86 -4.07
CA VAL A 85 -35.59 -19.31 -4.30
C VAL A 85 -34.21 -19.87 -4.00
#